data_AF-A0A8S3CAJ0-F1
#
_entry.id   AF-A0A8S3CAJ0-F1
#
_cell.length_a   1.000
_cell.length_b   1.000
_cell.length_c   1.000
_cell.angle_alpha   90.00
_cell.angle_beta   90.00
_cell.angle_gamma   90.00
#
_symmetry.space_group_name_H-M   'P 1'
#
loop_
_entity.id
_entity.type
_entity.pdbx_description
1 polymer ?
#
loop_
_entity_poly.entity_id
_entity_poly.type
_entity_poly.pdbx_seq_one_letter_code
_entity_poly.pdbx_strand_id
1 'polypeptide(L)'
;MYLESAINIGDQYQAVVPDLLLYTEQNDQESPNDQLLWSPPTDANQDENSTAVLKYLKLASKEHRTADQENVLEVFLTSNYNIDQALEKLRLPTTNKNFFASAPWSLTECDQFEQCFKERGKDFSMFK
;
A
#
# COMPACT_ATOMS: atom_id res chain seq x y z
N MET A 1 -37.57 20.79 5.56
CA MET A 1 -37.53 19.55 6.37
C MET A 1 -36.11 19.48 6.91
N TYR A 2 -35.89 19.97 8.13
CA TYR A 2 -34.57 19.92 8.74
C TYR A 2 -34.36 18.47 9.20
N LEU A 3 -33.34 17.81 8.67
CA LEU A 3 -32.83 16.58 9.28
C LEU A 3 -32.17 17.01 10.58
N GLU A 4 -32.89 16.89 11.70
CA GLU A 4 -32.26 16.91 13.01
C GLU A 4 -31.29 15.73 13.06
N SER A 5 -29.99 16.03 12.98
CA SER A 5 -28.97 15.01 13.24
C SER A 5 -29.03 14.68 14.72
N ALA A 6 -29.74 13.60 15.04
CA ALA A 6 -29.88 13.09 16.40
C ALA A 6 -28.97 11.88 16.60
N ILE A 7 -28.35 11.78 17.78
CA ILE A 7 -27.60 10.59 18.18
C ILE A 7 -28.61 9.56 18.67
N ASN A 8 -28.60 8.38 18.05
CA ASN A 8 -29.48 7.28 18.43
C ASN A 8 -28.83 6.45 19.55
N ILE A 9 -29.63 6.08 20.56
CA ILE A 9 -29.20 5.31 21.73
C ILE A 9 -30.04 4.03 21.80
N GLY A 10 -29.38 2.90 22.10
CA GLY A 10 -30.00 1.57 22.18
C GLY A 10 -29.06 0.49 21.67
N ASP A 11 -29.34 -0.77 22.01
CA ASP A 11 -28.45 -1.92 21.72
C ASP A 11 -28.17 -2.11 20.22
N GLN A 12 -29.11 -1.72 19.36
CA GLN A 12 -28.93 -1.74 17.90
C GLN A 12 -27.99 -0.64 17.37
N TYR A 13 -27.63 0.34 18.20
CA TYR A 13 -26.78 1.48 17.84
C TYR A 13 -25.47 1.52 18.63
N GLN A 14 -25.45 0.95 19.83
CA GLN A 14 -24.29 0.95 20.72
C GLN A 14 -23.43 -0.30 20.50
N ALA A 15 -22.11 -0.12 20.48
CA ALA A 15 -21.18 -1.23 20.44
C ALA A 15 -21.13 -1.94 21.81
N VAL A 16 -20.94 -3.26 21.79
CA VAL A 16 -20.66 -4.03 23.00
C VAL A 16 -19.27 -3.66 23.48
N VAL A 17 -19.18 -3.20 24.74
CA VAL A 17 -17.89 -2.90 25.37
C VAL A 17 -17.26 -4.23 25.79
N PRO A 18 -16.09 -4.58 25.27
CA PRO A 18 -15.42 -5.81 25.69
C PRO A 18 -14.94 -5.68 27.14
N ASP A 19 -15.05 -6.77 27.89
CA ASP A 19 -14.52 -6.84 29.25
C ASP A 19 -12.99 -6.74 29.24
N LEU A 20 -12.42 -6.21 30.34
CA LEU A 20 -10.98 -6.11 30.49
C LEU A 20 -10.38 -7.52 30.60
N LEU A 21 -9.60 -7.91 29.60
CA LEU A 21 -8.84 -9.15 29.62
C LEU A 21 -7.63 -9.03 30.56
N LEU A 22 -7.34 -10.09 31.30
CA LEU A 22 -6.08 -10.22 32.03
C LEU A 22 -4.93 -10.40 31.02
N TYR A 23 -3.74 -9.90 31.33
CA TYR A 23 -2.57 -9.97 30.45
C TYR A 23 -2.25 -11.39 29.95
N THR A 24 -2.54 -12.41 30.76
CA THR A 24 -2.33 -13.83 30.43
C THR A 24 -3.36 -14.42 29.47
N GLU A 25 -4.47 -13.71 29.23
CA GLU A 25 -5.58 -14.12 28.36
C GLU A 25 -5.57 -13.33 27.04
N GLN A 26 -4.62 -12.41 26.86
CA GLN A 26 -4.40 -11.74 25.59
C GLN A 26 -3.87 -12.75 24.58
N ASN A 27 -4.80 -13.27 23.76
CA ASN A 27 -4.44 -14.07 22.62
C ASN A 27 -4.14 -13.08 21.48
N ASP A 28 -2.90 -12.59 21.42
CA ASP A 28 -2.37 -11.76 20.33
C ASP A 28 -2.20 -12.64 19.07
N GLN A 29 -3.27 -13.32 18.66
CA GLN A 29 -3.31 -13.97 17.36
C GLN A 29 -3.43 -12.84 16.35
N GLU A 30 -2.32 -12.50 15.70
CA GLU A 30 -2.34 -11.69 14.48
C GLU A 30 -3.43 -12.24 13.57
N SER A 31 -4.27 -11.35 13.02
CA SER A 31 -5.41 -11.81 12.23
C SER A 31 -4.87 -12.64 11.06
N PRO A 32 -5.50 -13.77 10.70
CA PRO A 32 -5.02 -14.59 9.58
C PRO A 32 -5.06 -13.84 8.23
N ASN A 33 -5.69 -12.67 8.19
CA ASN A 33 -5.78 -11.79 7.03
C ASN A 33 -4.75 -10.65 7.05
N ASP A 34 -3.98 -10.50 8.13
CA ASP A 34 -2.99 -9.44 8.24
C ASP A 34 -1.69 -9.90 7.57
N GLN A 35 -1.12 -9.04 6.72
CA GLN A 35 0.15 -9.27 6.06
C GLN A 35 1.10 -8.10 6.37
N LEU A 36 2.29 -8.42 6.86
CA LEU A 36 3.33 -7.42 7.10
C LEU A 36 3.86 -6.89 5.75
N LEU A 37 3.51 -5.65 5.41
CA LEU A 37 3.95 -4.99 4.17
C LEU A 37 5.27 -4.22 4.33
N TRP A 38 5.62 -3.82 5.55
CA TRP A 38 6.86 -3.14 5.84
C TRP A 38 7.24 -3.28 7.30
N SER A 39 8.52 -3.50 7.57
CA SER A 39 9.12 -3.27 8.87
C SER A 39 10.48 -2.60 8.68
N PRO A 40 10.98 -1.83 9.66
CA PRO A 40 12.35 -1.36 9.61
C PRO A 40 13.32 -2.54 9.85
N PRO A 41 14.53 -2.53 9.25
CA PRO A 41 15.58 -3.47 9.62
C PRO A 41 15.81 -3.40 11.14
N THR A 42 16.00 -4.54 11.79
CA THR A 42 16.10 -4.63 13.26
C THR A 42 17.56 -4.53 13.76
N ASP A 43 18.52 -4.35 12.86
CA ASP A 43 19.93 -4.21 13.24
C ASP A 43 20.11 -3.00 14.17
N ALA A 44 20.94 -3.13 15.19
CA ALA A 44 20.90 -2.35 16.43
C ALA A 44 21.10 -0.82 16.30
N ASN A 45 21.36 -0.30 15.10
CA ASN A 45 21.57 1.13 14.84
C ASN A 45 20.50 1.68 13.89
N GLN A 46 19.52 2.38 14.44
CA GLN A 46 18.46 3.07 13.68
C GLN A 46 18.99 4.02 12.59
N ASP A 47 20.15 4.64 12.84
CA ASP A 47 20.84 5.51 11.87
C ASP A 47 21.43 4.72 10.69
N GLU A 48 21.89 3.48 10.92
CA GLU A 48 22.39 2.61 9.86
C GLU A 48 21.23 2.05 9.02
N ASN A 49 20.10 1.75 9.65
CA ASN A 49 18.90 1.25 8.97
C ASN A 49 18.27 2.30 8.06
N SER A 50 18.16 3.54 8.54
CA SER A 50 17.68 4.66 7.71
C SER A 50 18.65 4.95 6.55
N THR A 51 19.96 4.85 6.80
CA THR A 51 21.00 4.98 5.77
C THR A 51 20.90 3.87 4.72
N ALA A 52 20.65 2.62 5.12
CA ALA A 52 20.52 1.47 4.23
C ALA A 52 19.30 1.61 3.29
N VAL A 53 18.14 1.99 3.83
CA VAL A 53 16.93 2.24 3.04
C VAL A 53 17.16 3.37 2.03
N LEU A 54 17.72 4.50 2.47
CA LEU A 54 18.02 5.63 1.58
C LEU A 54 19.05 5.27 0.50
N LYS A 55 20.07 4.48 0.85
CA LYS A 55 21.07 3.98 -0.10
C LYS A 55 20.42 3.09 -1.15
N TYR A 56 19.56 2.17 -0.74
CA TYR A 56 18.84 1.28 -1.63
C TYR A 56 17.90 2.07 -2.58
N LEU A 57 17.08 2.98 -2.06
CA LEU A 57 16.19 3.82 -2.88
C LEU A 57 16.94 4.66 -3.91
N LYS A 58 18.12 5.20 -3.55
CA LYS A 58 18.99 5.93 -4.48
C LYS A 58 19.54 5.03 -5.60
N LEU A 59 19.92 3.80 -5.27
CA LEU A 59 20.41 2.84 -6.27
C LEU A 59 19.28 2.35 -7.17
N ALA A 60 18.14 1.98 -6.59
CA ALA A 60 16.95 1.54 -7.29
C ALA A 60 16.42 2.62 -8.25
N SER A 61 16.35 3.88 -7.83
CA SER A 61 15.90 4.99 -8.71
C SER A 61 16.85 5.28 -9.87
N LYS A 62 18.15 4.99 -9.70
CA LYS A 62 19.15 5.12 -10.78
C LYS A 62 19.00 4.00 -11.83
N GLU A 63 18.73 2.78 -11.39
CA GLU A 63 18.58 1.62 -12.28
C GLU A 63 17.17 1.52 -12.89
N HIS A 64 16.14 1.96 -12.16
CA HIS A 64 14.73 1.90 -12.55
C HIS A 64 14.07 3.27 -12.38
N ARG A 65 14.12 4.09 -13.44
CA ARG A 65 13.62 5.49 -13.47
C ARG A 65 12.11 5.67 -13.20
N THR A 66 11.34 4.59 -13.22
CA THR A 66 9.86 4.61 -13.20
C THR A 66 9.24 3.66 -12.19
N ALA A 67 10.02 3.10 -11.27
CA ALA A 67 9.47 2.18 -10.28
C ALA A 67 8.74 2.98 -9.21
N ASP A 68 7.45 2.68 -8.99
CA ASP A 68 6.74 3.14 -7.81
C ASP A 68 7.56 2.78 -6.57
N GLN A 69 7.78 3.77 -5.69
CA GLN A 69 8.63 3.59 -4.52
C GLN A 69 8.13 2.47 -3.60
N GLU A 70 6.83 2.21 -3.64
CA GLU A 70 6.17 1.14 -2.88
C GLU A 70 6.65 -0.25 -3.31
N ASN A 71 6.70 -0.55 -4.61
CA ASN A 71 7.18 -1.85 -5.09
C ASN A 71 8.66 -2.05 -4.76
N VAL A 72 9.45 -0.98 -4.82
CA VAL A 72 10.87 -1.01 -4.46
C VAL A 72 11.03 -1.39 -2.99
N LEU A 73 10.25 -0.79 -2.09
CA LEU A 73 10.29 -1.11 -0.67
C LEU A 73 9.80 -2.54 -0.38
N GLU A 74 8.76 -3.01 -1.05
CA GLU A 74 8.30 -4.40 -0.95
C GLU A 74 9.40 -5.39 -1.34
N VAL A 75 10.10 -5.13 -2.44
CA VAL A 75 11.24 -5.97 -2.89
C VAL A 75 12.37 -5.96 -1.87
N PHE A 76 12.59 -4.83 -1.20
CA PHE A 76 13.60 -4.71 -0.15
C PHE A 76 13.23 -5.56 1.08
N LEU A 77 11.97 -5.51 1.52
CA LEU A 77 11.46 -6.33 2.63
C LEU A 77 11.55 -7.82 2.29
N THR A 78 11.06 -8.24 1.13
CA THR A 78 11.09 -9.64 0.68
C THR A 78 12.49 -10.17 0.40
N SER A 79 13.49 -9.28 0.37
CA SER A 79 14.92 -9.62 0.27
C SER A 79 15.64 -9.47 1.61
N ASN A 80 14.89 -9.38 2.72
CA ASN A 80 15.43 -9.25 4.07
C ASN A 80 16.46 -8.12 4.18
N TYR A 81 16.14 -6.96 3.58
CA TYR A 81 16.99 -5.76 3.57
C TYR A 81 18.37 -5.92 2.91
N ASN A 82 18.58 -6.99 2.14
CA ASN A 82 19.78 -7.16 1.34
C ASN A 82 19.71 -6.31 0.07
N ILE A 83 20.56 -5.29 -0.03
CA ILE A 83 20.60 -4.35 -1.16
C ILE A 83 20.88 -5.07 -2.49
N ASP A 84 21.86 -5.96 -2.52
CA ASP A 84 22.32 -6.60 -3.76
C ASP A 84 21.26 -7.56 -4.31
N GLN A 85 20.67 -8.39 -3.44
CA GLN A 85 19.58 -9.30 -3.81
C GLN A 85 18.31 -8.52 -4.22
N ALA A 86 17.99 -7.43 -3.53
CA ALA A 86 16.84 -6.60 -3.87
C ALA A 86 17.02 -5.92 -5.23
N LEU A 87 18.23 -5.45 -5.57
CA LEU A 87 18.52 -4.89 -6.90
C LEU A 87 18.47 -5.95 -7.99
N GLU A 88 18.99 -7.16 -7.74
CA GLU A 88 18.89 -8.28 -8.69
C GLU A 88 17.42 -8.65 -8.96
N LYS A 89 16.59 -8.75 -7.91
CA LYS A 89 15.16 -9.03 -8.06
C LYS A 89 14.43 -7.91 -8.81
N LEU A 90 14.80 -6.66 -8.61
CA LEU A 90 14.18 -5.51 -9.30
C LEU A 90 14.43 -5.54 -10.82
N ARG A 91 15.56 -6.12 -11.25
CA ARG A 91 15.89 -6.32 -12.68
C ARG A 91 15.02 -7.38 -13.35
N LEU A 92 14.40 -8.27 -12.59
CA LEU A 92 13.54 -9.33 -13.14
C LEU A 92 12.19 -8.75 -13.57
N PRO A 93 11.71 -9.06 -14.81
CA PRO A 93 10.43 -8.57 -15.31
C PRO A 93 9.22 -8.96 -14.45
N THR A 94 9.31 -10.08 -13.73
CA THR A 94 8.22 -10.63 -12.91
C THR A 94 8.00 -9.85 -11.60
N THR A 95 9.05 -9.21 -11.08
CA THR A 95 9.02 -8.41 -9.85
C THR A 95 8.47 -7.01 -10.12
N ASN A 96 8.62 -6.52 -11.35
CA ASN A 96 8.15 -5.22 -11.80
C ASN A 96 6.65 -5.24 -12.18
N LYS A 97 5.88 -6.11 -11.53
CA LYS A 97 4.42 -6.04 -11.55
C LYS A 97 4.06 -4.92 -10.59
N ASN A 98 3.93 -3.71 -11.11
CA ASN A 98 3.31 -2.66 -10.34
C ASN A 98 1.92 -3.15 -9.94
N PHE A 99 1.72 -3.45 -8.65
CA PHE A 99 0.43 -3.89 -8.13
C PHE A 99 -0.67 -2.85 -8.43
N PHE A 100 -0.27 -1.58 -8.61
CA PHE A 100 -1.14 -0.45 -8.90
C PHE A 100 -1.01 0.15 -10.30
N ALA A 101 -0.01 -0.22 -11.11
CA ALA A 101 0.02 0.29 -12.48
C ALA A 101 -0.95 -0.53 -13.31
N SER A 102 -2.12 0.05 -13.56
CA SER A 102 -2.81 -0.20 -14.82
C SER A 102 -1.76 -0.14 -15.93
N ALA A 103 -1.80 -1.09 -16.87
CA ALA A 103 -1.01 -0.97 -18.09
C ALA A 103 -1.16 0.47 -18.63
N PRO A 104 -0.08 1.08 -19.15
CA PRO A 104 -0.19 2.44 -19.66
C PRO A 104 -1.30 2.48 -20.70
N TRP A 105 -2.27 3.38 -20.50
CA TRP A 105 -3.40 3.51 -21.41
C TRP A 105 -2.89 3.79 -22.82
N SER A 106 -3.46 3.10 -23.80
CA SER A 106 -3.25 3.40 -25.21
C SER A 106 -3.79 4.80 -25.53
N LEU A 107 -3.28 5.41 -26.61
CA LEU A 107 -3.77 6.71 -27.07
C LEU A 107 -5.29 6.70 -27.31
N THR A 108 -5.83 5.58 -27.81
CA THR A 108 -7.27 5.42 -28.02
C THR A 108 -8.06 5.39 -26.72
N GLU A 109 -7.55 4.72 -25.68
CA GLU A 109 -8.18 4.73 -24.35
C GLU A 109 -8.13 6.13 -23.72
N CYS A 110 -7.03 6.87 -23.90
CA CYS A 110 -6.94 8.26 -23.47
C CYS A 110 -7.96 9.15 -24.20
N ASP A 111 -8.08 9.04 -25.53
CA ASP A 111 -9.03 9.83 -26.33
C ASP A 111 -10.48 9.53 -25.91
N GLN A 112 -10.81 8.25 -25.72
CA GLN A 112 -12.15 7.82 -25.27
C GLN A 112 -12.47 8.33 -23.87
N PHE A 113 -11.50 8.28 -22.95
CA PHE A 113 -11.67 8.83 -21.61
C PHE A 113 -11.88 10.34 -21.65
N GLU A 114 -11.08 11.09 -22.41
CA GLU A 114 -11.24 12.54 -22.53
C GLU A 114 -12.61 12.92 -23.10
N GLN A 115 -13.09 12.17 -24.10
CA GLN A 115 -14.41 12.40 -24.67
C GLN A 115 -15.51 12.12 -23.65
N CYS A 116 -15.47 10.96 -22.99
CA CYS A 116 -16.46 10.59 -21.98
C CYS A 116 -16.45 11.57 -20.79
N PHE A 117 -15.26 12.04 -20.38
CA PHE A 117 -15.12 13.01 -19.30
C PHE A 117 -15.71 14.38 -19.67
N LYS A 118 -15.54 14.82 -20.93
CA LYS A 118 -16.16 16.06 -21.43
C LYS A 118 -17.69 15.94 -21.47
N GLU A 119 -18.22 14.79 -21.86
CA GLU A 119 -19.67 14.57 -22.01
C GLU A 119 -20.38 14.33 -20.66
N ARG A 120 -19.74 13.61 -19.73
CA ARG A 120 -20.38 13.07 -18.51
C ARG A 120 -19.76 13.54 -17.20
N GLY A 121 -18.67 14.32 -17.26
CA GLY A 121 -17.97 14.80 -16.08
C GLY A 121 -17.28 13.67 -15.31
N LYS A 122 -17.49 13.63 -13.98
CA LYS A 122 -16.80 12.72 -13.04
C LYS A 122 -17.60 11.45 -12.71
N ASP A 123 -18.60 11.09 -13.50
CA ASP A 123 -19.33 9.83 -13.31
C ASP A 123 -18.52 8.66 -13.91
N PHE A 124 -17.57 8.15 -13.13
CA PHE A 124 -16.68 7.08 -13.56
C PHE A 124 -17.37 5.73 -13.80
N SER A 125 -18.60 5.54 -13.29
CA SER A 125 -19.37 4.29 -13.48
C SER A 125 -19.78 4.06 -14.94
N MET A 126 -19.77 5.13 -15.73
CA MET A 126 -20.23 5.17 -17.11
C MET A 126 -19.09 5.01 -18.15
N PHE A 127 -17.84 4.91 -17.68
CA PHE A 127 -16.67 4.58 -18.50
C PHE A 127 -16.52 3.05 -18.50
N LYS A 128 -16.55 2.42 -19.68
CA LYS A 128 -16.39 0.97 -19.86
C LYS A 128 -15.34 0.70 -20.92
#